data_AF-A0A120HCS7-F1
#
_entry.id   AF-A0A120HCS7-F1
#
_cell.length_a   1.000
_cell.length_b   1.000
_cell.length_c   1.000
_cell.angle_alpha   90.00
_cell.angle_beta   90.00
_cell.angle_gamma   90.00
#
_symmetry.space_group_name_H-M   'P 1'
#
loop_
_entity.id
_entity.type
_entity.pdbx_description
1 polymer ?
#
loop_
_entity_poly.entity_id
_entity_poly.type
_entity_poly.pdbx_seq_one_letter_code
_entity_poly.pdbx_strand_id
1 'polypeptide(L)'
;DEEKRMGTIIKEEFGRPRRENTMGMRHGSYDKLDDDGLALPGTRVSGEDVIIGKTAPLTTEEAQEQNSKHTRRDLSTSLRHSESGMVDQ
;
A
#
# COMPACT_ATOMS: atom_id res chain seq x y z
N ASP A 1 -10.09 -27.48 20.60
CA ASP A 1 -9.51 -27.82 19.30
C ASP A 1 -10.14 -26.91 18.27
N GLU A 2 -9.55 -25.71 18.12
CA GLU A 2 -10.08 -24.63 17.28
C GLU A 2 -9.11 -24.40 16.12
N GLU A 3 -8.80 -25.49 15.42
CA GLU A 3 -8.18 -25.44 14.09
C GLU A 3 -9.22 -24.91 13.10
N LYS A 4 -9.32 -23.59 12.97
CA LYS A 4 -10.01 -22.99 11.84
C LYS A 4 -9.18 -21.85 11.25
N ARG A 5 -8.42 -22.26 10.23
CA ARG A 5 -7.79 -21.43 9.18
C ARG A 5 -6.59 -20.63 9.66
N MET A 6 -5.44 -21.32 9.72
CA MET A 6 -4.17 -20.71 9.31
C MET A 6 -4.32 -20.27 7.85
N GLY A 7 -5.01 -19.16 7.61
CA GLY A 7 -4.87 -18.43 6.36
C GLY A 7 -3.40 -18.06 6.27
N THR A 8 -2.79 -18.35 5.12
CA THR A 8 -1.45 -17.89 4.75
C THR A 8 -1.22 -16.53 5.36
N ILE A 9 -0.29 -16.41 6.31
CA ILE A 9 0.05 -15.11 6.89
C ILE A 9 0.69 -14.33 5.74
N ILE A 10 -0.13 -13.62 4.98
CA ILE A 10 0.35 -12.75 3.92
C ILE A 10 1.08 -11.64 4.65
N LYS A 11 2.41 -11.70 4.61
CA LYS A 11 3.29 -10.78 5.32
C LYS A 11 3.21 -9.42 4.62
N GLU A 12 2.30 -8.59 5.10
CA GLU A 12 2.24 -7.18 4.74
C GLU A 12 3.49 -6.47 5.24
N GLU A 13 4.03 -5.57 4.43
CA GLU A 13 5.24 -4.81 4.74
C GLU A 13 4.98 -3.34 4.45
N PHE A 14 5.43 -2.49 5.37
CA PHE A 14 5.49 -1.05 5.13
C PHE A 14 6.65 -0.76 4.19
N GLY A 15 6.38 0.05 3.18
CA GLY A 15 7.36 0.39 2.17
C GLY A 15 6.68 1.08 1.00
N ARG A 16 7.44 1.91 0.30
CA ARG A 16 6.92 2.69 -0.82
C ARG A 16 6.53 1.79 -2.01
N PRO A 17 5.25 1.72 -2.40
CA PRO A 17 4.83 0.97 -3.59
C PRO A 17 5.45 1.54 -4.86
N ARG A 18 5.88 0.66 -5.77
CA ARG A 18 6.46 1.08 -7.06
C ARG A 18 5.59 0.60 -8.22
N ARG A 19 5.35 1.48 -9.19
CA ARG A 19 4.53 1.21 -10.39
C ARG A 19 5.03 0.03 -11.22
N GLU A 20 6.32 -0.29 -11.12
CA GLU A 20 6.94 -1.40 -11.85
C GLU A 20 6.63 -2.78 -11.25
N ASN A 21 6.44 -2.86 -9.93
CA ASN A 21 6.38 -4.15 -9.21
C ASN A 21 5.11 -4.32 -8.35
N THR A 22 4.32 -3.26 -8.19
CA THR A 22 3.13 -3.25 -7.35
C THR A 22 1.86 -3.13 -8.18
N MET A 23 1.00 -4.14 -8.10
CA MET A 23 -0.32 -4.17 -8.72
C MET A 23 -1.35 -3.41 -7.88
N GLY A 24 -2.31 -2.78 -8.54
CA GLY A 24 -3.49 -2.22 -7.87
C GLY A 24 -3.21 -0.91 -7.15
N MET A 25 -2.16 -0.18 -7.56
CA MET A 25 -1.85 1.13 -7.01
C MET A 25 -3.06 2.06 -7.14
N ARG A 26 -3.33 2.80 -6.07
CA ARG A 26 -4.33 3.87 -6.03
C ARG A 26 -3.96 4.99 -7.00
N HIS A 27 -4.96 5.79 -7.36
CA HIS A 27 -4.79 6.97 -8.23
C HIS A 27 -4.12 8.16 -7.52
N GLY A 28 -3.90 8.04 -6.22
CA GLY A 28 -3.27 9.04 -5.36
C GLY A 28 -1.79 9.28 -5.60
N SER A 29 -1.26 10.34 -4.99
CA SER A 29 0.18 10.59 -4.95
C SER A 29 0.85 9.73 -3.88
N TYR A 30 1.93 9.06 -4.28
CA TYR A 30 2.85 8.32 -3.40
C TYR A 30 4.15 9.10 -3.16
N ASP A 31 4.26 10.32 -3.69
CA ASP A 31 5.50 11.09 -3.66
C ASP A 31 5.83 11.66 -2.28
N LYS A 32 4.83 11.66 -1.40
CA LYS A 32 4.90 12.13 -0.02
C LYS A 32 5.40 11.05 0.94
N LEU A 33 5.49 9.81 0.47
CA LEU A 33 6.00 8.68 1.25
C LEU A 33 7.52 8.63 1.17
N ASP A 34 8.14 8.36 2.31
CA ASP A 34 9.54 7.96 2.40
C ASP A 34 9.70 6.46 2.07
N ASP A 35 10.93 5.99 2.04
CA ASP A 35 11.27 4.60 1.69
C ASP A 35 10.71 3.58 2.69
N ASP A 36 10.47 3.98 3.94
CA ASP A 36 9.80 3.18 4.96
C ASP A 36 8.28 3.01 4.72
N GLY A 37 7.74 3.72 3.72
CA GLY A 37 6.32 3.72 3.40
C GLY A 37 5.48 4.62 4.30
N LEU A 38 6.06 5.59 5.02
CA LEU A 38 5.30 6.56 5.79
C LEU A 38 5.45 7.96 5.20
N ALA A 39 4.40 8.77 5.31
CA ALA A 39 4.51 10.18 4.96
C ALA A 39 5.33 10.91 6.03
N LEU A 40 6.25 11.77 5.58
CA LEU A 40 7.12 12.53 6.50
C LEU A 40 6.30 13.49 7.38
N PRO A 41 6.60 13.57 8.69
CA PRO A 41 6.01 14.59 9.57
C PRO A 41 6.19 16.01 9.01
N GLY A 42 5.17 16.85 9.13
CA GLY A 42 5.12 18.19 8.55
C GLY A 42 4.75 18.23 7.06
N THR A 43 4.59 17.08 6.39
CA THR A 43 4.16 17.03 4.99
C THR A 43 2.68 17.41 4.87
N ARG A 44 2.37 18.35 3.98
CA ARG A 44 0.99 18.70 3.63
C ARG A 44 0.39 17.61 2.76
N VAL A 45 -0.76 17.08 3.18
CA VAL A 45 -1.48 15.98 2.52
C VAL A 45 -2.93 16.38 2.26
N SER A 46 -3.52 15.85 1.20
CA SER A 46 -4.85 16.21 0.71
C SER A 46 -5.47 15.08 -0.09
N GLY A 47 -6.79 14.93 0.05
CA GLY A 47 -7.64 14.14 -0.83
C GLY A 47 -7.18 12.71 -1.02
N GLU A 48 -6.54 12.45 -2.14
CA GLU A 48 -6.12 11.11 -2.58
C GLU A 48 -4.67 10.79 -2.21
N ASP A 49 -3.97 11.68 -1.51
CA ASP A 49 -2.59 11.45 -1.10
C ASP A 49 -2.46 10.22 -0.21
N VAL A 50 -1.46 9.40 -0.53
CA VAL A 50 -1.12 8.22 0.25
C VAL A 50 -0.27 8.63 1.44
N ILE A 51 -0.73 8.26 2.63
CA ILE A 51 -0.07 8.58 3.90
C ILE A 51 0.67 7.38 4.50
N ILE A 52 0.24 6.17 4.13
CA ILE A 52 0.86 4.91 4.54
C ILE A 52 0.97 4.02 3.30
N GLY A 53 2.19 3.86 2.82
CA GLY A 53 2.62 2.86 1.86
C GLY A 53 2.68 1.47 2.49
N LYS A 54 1.80 0.57 2.06
CA LYS A 54 1.82 -0.83 2.49
C LYS A 54 1.71 -1.73 1.28
N THR A 55 2.49 -2.80 1.25
CA THR A 55 2.45 -3.78 0.17
C THR A 55 2.47 -5.19 0.71
N ALA A 56 1.81 -6.10 -0.01
CA ALA A 56 1.85 -7.54 0.27
C ALA A 56 2.45 -8.28 -0.93
N PRO A 57 3.14 -9.41 -0.73
CA PRO A 57 3.50 -10.29 -1.83
C PRO A 57 2.23 -10.80 -2.53
N LEU A 58 2.22 -10.78 -3.86
CA LEU A 58 1.16 -11.43 -4.63
C LEU A 58 1.29 -12.94 -4.51
N THR A 59 0.17 -13.64 -4.33
CA THR A 59 0.20 -15.11 -4.44
C THR A 59 0.37 -15.53 -5.90
N THR A 60 0.83 -16.76 -6.12
CA THR A 60 0.94 -17.33 -7.47
C THR A 60 -0.40 -17.36 -8.20
N GLU A 61 -1.50 -17.57 -7.47
CA GLU A 61 -2.86 -17.59 -8.01
C GLU A 61 -3.27 -16.19 -8.49
N GLU A 62 -3.04 -15.15 -7.69
CA GLU A 62 -3.36 -13.76 -8.05
C GLU A 62 -2.54 -13.25 -9.23
N ALA A 63 -1.24 -13.59 -9.26
CA ALA A 63 -0.36 -13.22 -10.36
C ALA A 63 -0.81 -13.88 -11.68
N GLN A 64 -1.22 -15.15 -11.62
CA GLN A 64 -1.67 -15.91 -12.79
C GLN A 64 -3.04 -15.43 -13.29
N GLU A 65 -4.00 -15.18 -12.40
CA GLU A 65 -5.34 -14.69 -12.75
C GLU A 65 -5.27 -13.35 -13.50
N GLN A 66 -4.39 -12.45 -13.05
CA GLN A 66 -4.23 -11.12 -13.62
C GLN A 66 -3.18 -11.05 -14.74
N ASN A 67 -2.57 -12.19 -15.12
CA ASN A 67 -1.45 -12.28 -16.08
C ASN A 67 -0.38 -11.19 -15.85
N SER A 68 -0.04 -10.98 -14.58
CA SER A 68 0.67 -9.79 -14.14
C SER A 68 2.14 -10.08 -13.88
N LYS A 69 3.00 -9.16 -14.32
CA LYS A 69 4.45 -9.20 -14.02
C LYS A 69 4.78 -8.62 -12.63
N HIS A 70 3.80 -8.04 -11.96
CA HIS A 70 3.98 -7.47 -10.64
C HIS A 70 4.20 -8.58 -9.60
N THR A 71 5.02 -8.30 -8.59
CA THR A 71 5.35 -9.25 -7.51
C THR A 71 4.65 -8.90 -6.20
N ARG A 72 4.09 -7.68 -6.11
CA ARG A 72 3.42 -7.16 -4.91
C ARG A 72 2.05 -6.58 -5.24
N ARG A 73 1.17 -6.53 -4.25
CA ARG A 73 -0.12 -5.83 -4.28
C ARG A 73 -0.03 -4.60 -3.39
N ASP A 74 -0.61 -3.51 -3.86
CA ASP A 74 -0.76 -2.30 -3.06
C ASP A 74 -1.89 -2.47 -2.02
N LEU A 75 -1.55 -2.22 -0.76
CA LEU A 75 -2.47 -2.16 0.38
C LEU A 75 -2.36 -0.81 1.10
N SER A 76 -1.87 0.20 0.41
CA SER A 76 -1.64 1.53 0.96
C SER A 76 -2.93 2.19 1.45
N THR A 77 -2.77 3.13 2.37
CA THR A 77 -3.85 3.96 2.92
C THR A 77 -3.68 5.40 2.44
N SER A 78 -4.71 5.90 1.75
CA SER A 78 -4.83 7.31 1.37
C SER A 78 -5.74 8.06 2.32
N LEU A 79 -5.66 9.39 2.29
CA LEU A 79 -6.69 10.24 2.86
C LEU A 79 -8.04 10.04 2.15
N ARG A 80 -9.10 10.57 2.75
CA ARG A 80 -10.40 10.70 2.08
C ARG A 80 -10.35 11.90 1.14
N HIS A 81 -11.06 11.79 0.01
CA HIS A 81 -11.07 12.79 -1.05
C HIS A 81 -11.34 14.23 -0.58
N SER A 82 -12.21 14.42 0.43
CA SER A 82 -12.57 15.75 0.96
C SER A 82 -11.75 16.18 2.18
N GLU A 83 -10.74 15.41 2.58
CA GLU A 83 -9.90 15.71 3.73
C GLU A 83 -8.58 16.35 3.30
N SER A 84 -8.07 17.27 4.10
CA SER A 84 -6.71 17.80 3.93
C SER A 84 -6.13 18.16 5.28
N GLY A 85 -4.81 18.13 5.37
CA GLY A 85 -4.13 18.37 6.64
C GLY A 85 -2.63 18.35 6.49
N MET A 86 -1.97 18.24 7.64
CA MET A 86 -0.53 18.10 7.76
C MET A 86 -0.26 16.84 8.60
N VAL A 87 0.71 16.04 8.20
CA VAL A 87 1.14 14.87 8.98
C VAL A 87 1.74 15.37 10.28
N ASP A 88 1.20 14.92 11.41
CA ASP A 88 1.72 15.18 12.75
C ASP A 88 2.42 13.93 13.30
N GLN A 89 3.24 14.11 14.33
CA GLN A 89 4.04 13.05 14.94
C GLN A 89 3.24 12.17 15.92
#